data_AF-A0A090X6Y1-F1
#
_entry.id   AF-A0A090X6Y1-F1
#
_cell.length_a   1.000
_cell.length_b   1.000
_cell.length_c   1.000
_cell.angle_alpha   90.00
_cell.angle_beta   90.00
_cell.angle_gamma   90.00
#
_symmetry.space_group_name_H-M   'P 1'
#
loop_
_entity.id
_entity.type
_entity.pdbx_description
1 polymer ?
#
loop_
_entity_poly.entity_id
_entity_poly.type
_entity_poly.pdbx_seq_one_letter_code
_entity_poly.pdbx_strand_id
1 'polypeptide(L)'
;MLISNESREGDWVNVLDWLPKKEPSRSIFTVGIDHGKNVKGASYAYTVYTSITEKTLLKKEKKKAYAILENTENIQAVQFKELKETAIVFHKAGTLVLDKNLQITSTFPGIVIVSKKRGCFSIAILEPTSKIEKGEIMLTGNVKIGTYSKTDNTSTLPIDFSENKGMPIYLSSK
;
A
#
# COMPACT_ATOMS: atom_id res chain seq x y z
N MET A 1 -0.61 14.90 -18.31
CA MET A 1 -1.20 15.36 -17.03
C MET A 1 -2.34 16.28 -17.37
N LEU A 2 -3.53 16.01 -16.84
CA LEU A 2 -4.73 16.82 -16.98
C LEU A 2 -4.84 17.70 -15.74
N ILE A 3 -4.95 19.01 -15.90
CA ILE A 3 -5.27 19.94 -14.82
C ILE A 3 -6.39 20.84 -15.32
N SER A 4 -7.48 20.93 -14.58
CA SER A 4 -8.56 21.87 -14.88
C SER A 4 -9.12 22.51 -13.61
N ASN A 5 -9.65 23.71 -13.76
CA ASN A 5 -10.43 24.40 -12.75
C ASN A 5 -11.66 24.97 -13.44
N GLU A 6 -12.84 24.47 -13.10
CA GLU A 6 -14.07 24.80 -13.80
C GLU A 6 -15.26 24.91 -12.84
N SER A 7 -16.25 25.72 -13.22
CA SER A 7 -17.52 25.83 -12.50
C SER A 7 -18.47 24.76 -13.02
N ARG A 8 -19.00 23.90 -12.13
CA ARG A 8 -19.98 22.87 -12.50
C ARG A 8 -21.27 23.02 -11.70
N GLU A 9 -22.38 22.93 -12.42
CA GLU A 9 -23.72 22.80 -11.86
C GLU A 9 -24.07 21.32 -11.62
N GLY A 10 -24.96 21.06 -10.67
CA GLY A 10 -25.46 19.72 -10.37
C GLY A 10 -26.97 19.67 -10.45
N ASP A 11 -27.50 18.60 -11.03
CA ASP A 11 -28.94 18.30 -11.02
C ASP A 11 -29.14 16.88 -10.49
N TRP A 12 -29.85 16.76 -9.38
CA TRP A 12 -30.11 15.47 -8.73
C TRP A 12 -30.98 14.56 -9.60
N VAL A 13 -31.78 15.10 -10.53
CA VAL A 13 -32.55 14.28 -11.48
C VAL A 13 -31.63 13.39 -12.33
N ASN A 14 -30.41 13.83 -12.64
CA ASN A 14 -29.47 13.03 -13.43
C ASN A 14 -28.86 11.85 -12.65
N VAL A 15 -29.11 11.77 -11.33
CA VAL A 15 -28.60 10.71 -10.45
C VAL A 15 -29.75 9.91 -9.84
N LEU A 16 -30.85 10.59 -9.49
CA LEU A 16 -32.06 10.08 -8.86
C LEU A 16 -33.28 10.77 -9.49
N ASP A 17 -33.91 10.10 -10.44
CA ASP A 17 -35.02 10.65 -11.25
C ASP A 17 -36.18 11.23 -10.43
N TRP A 18 -36.40 10.76 -9.21
CA TRP A 18 -37.49 11.19 -8.32
C TRP A 18 -37.15 12.41 -7.43
N LEU A 19 -35.91 12.92 -7.48
CA LEU A 19 -35.47 14.07 -6.68
C LEU A 19 -35.22 15.30 -7.58
N PRO A 20 -36.25 16.14 -7.84
CA PRO A 20 -36.13 17.34 -8.67
C PRO A 20 -35.44 18.48 -7.91
N LYS A 21 -34.14 18.33 -7.66
CA LYS A 21 -33.33 19.29 -6.91
C LYS A 21 -32.11 19.70 -7.73
N LYS A 22 -31.96 21.02 -7.94
CA LYS A 22 -30.75 21.60 -8.53
C LYS A 22 -29.81 22.09 -7.44
N GLU A 23 -28.52 21.85 -7.63
CA GLU A 23 -27.45 22.38 -6.80
C GLU A 23 -26.87 23.65 -7.44
N PRO A 24 -26.46 24.64 -6.65
CA PRO A 24 -25.77 25.81 -7.17
C PRO A 24 -24.43 25.42 -7.80
N SER A 25 -23.94 26.25 -8.73
CA SER A 25 -22.64 26.02 -9.34
C SER A 25 -21.52 26.03 -8.29
N ARG A 26 -20.59 25.08 -8.41
CA ARG A 26 -19.40 24.97 -7.55
C ARG A 26 -18.14 24.90 -8.38
N SER A 27 -17.07 25.51 -7.89
CA SER A 27 -15.74 25.39 -8.49
C SER A 27 -15.13 24.03 -8.19
N ILE A 28 -14.71 23.32 -9.24
CA ILE A 28 -14.09 22.01 -9.19
C ILE A 28 -12.67 22.11 -9.75
N PHE A 29 -11.70 21.71 -8.93
CA PHE A 29 -10.31 21.55 -9.34
C PHE A 29 -10.03 20.07 -9.61
N THR A 30 -9.61 19.73 -10.83
CA THR A 30 -9.33 18.37 -11.26
C THR A 30 -7.86 18.22 -11.60
N VAL A 31 -7.24 17.14 -11.11
CA VAL A 31 -5.92 16.68 -11.54
C VAL A 31 -6.04 15.23 -11.96
N GLY A 32 -5.55 14.91 -13.16
CA GLY A 32 -5.57 13.58 -13.74
C GLY A 32 -4.23 13.20 -14.35
N ILE A 33 -3.93 11.91 -14.34
CA ILE A 33 -2.80 11.33 -15.07
C ILE A 33 -3.41 10.61 -16.28
N ASP A 34 -3.27 11.24 -17.45
CA ASP A 34 -3.75 10.65 -18.70
C ASP A 34 -2.73 9.63 -19.21
N HIS A 35 -3.15 8.36 -19.28
CA HIS A 35 -2.34 7.28 -19.84
C HIS A 35 -2.41 7.22 -21.36
N GLY A 36 -3.36 7.90 -22.01
CA GLY A 36 -3.59 7.83 -23.46
C GLY A 36 -4.44 6.62 -23.88
N LYS A 37 -4.44 6.31 -25.17
CA LYS A 37 -5.29 5.26 -25.77
C LYS A 37 -4.52 3.96 -25.95
N ASN A 38 -5.17 2.82 -25.68
CA ASN A 38 -4.63 1.46 -25.92
C ASN A 38 -3.29 1.15 -25.23
N VAL A 39 -3.06 1.74 -24.06
CA VAL A 39 -1.79 1.60 -23.36
C VAL A 39 -1.72 0.29 -22.58
N LYS A 40 -0.59 -0.40 -22.69
CA LYS A 40 -0.30 -1.66 -21.99
C LYS A 40 0.80 -1.42 -20.97
N GLY A 41 0.57 -1.80 -19.72
CA GLY A 41 1.58 -1.72 -18.65
C GLY A 41 2.00 -0.31 -18.24
N ALA A 42 1.19 0.72 -18.51
CA ALA A 42 1.46 2.03 -17.93
C ALA A 42 1.27 2.02 -16.41
N SER A 43 2.06 2.84 -15.73
CA SER A 43 2.04 3.01 -14.29
C SER A 43 1.95 4.48 -13.93
N TYR A 44 1.46 4.75 -12.72
CA TYR A 44 1.48 6.06 -12.12
C TYR A 44 1.90 5.94 -10.65
N ALA A 45 2.36 7.05 -10.08
CA ALA A 45 2.56 7.19 -8.66
C ALA A 45 2.36 8.66 -8.27
N TYR A 46 1.59 8.90 -7.21
CA TYR A 46 1.41 10.22 -6.63
C TYR A 46 1.22 10.08 -5.11
N THR A 47 1.41 11.17 -4.38
CA THR A 47 1.08 11.28 -2.97
C THR A 47 0.16 12.47 -2.77
N VAL A 48 -0.85 12.32 -1.92
CA VAL A 48 -1.73 13.42 -1.51
C VAL A 48 -1.38 13.80 -0.08
N TYR A 49 -1.04 15.06 0.13
CA TYR A 49 -0.91 15.63 1.46
C TYR A 49 -2.08 16.57 1.74
N THR A 50 -2.91 16.21 2.71
CA THR A 50 -4.03 17.04 3.14
C THR A 50 -3.63 17.96 4.29
N SER A 51 -4.22 19.15 4.35
CA SER A 51 -4.12 20.06 5.49
C SER A 51 -2.68 20.48 5.87
N ILE A 52 -1.79 20.63 4.89
CA ILE A 52 -0.43 21.14 5.12
C ILE A 52 -0.15 22.42 4.34
N THR A 53 0.77 23.22 4.87
CA THR A 53 1.28 24.40 4.17
C THR A 53 2.29 24.01 3.09
N GLU A 54 2.46 24.87 2.09
CA GLU A 54 3.48 24.71 1.04
C GLU A 54 4.88 24.52 1.64
N LYS A 55 5.25 25.32 2.65
CA LYS A 55 6.53 25.18 3.36
C LYS A 55 6.72 23.79 3.98
N THR A 56 5.64 23.21 4.53
CA THR A 56 5.68 21.86 5.12
C THR A 56 5.80 20.79 4.04
N LEU A 57 5.10 20.96 2.92
CA LEU A 57 5.21 20.08 1.75
C LEU A 57 6.65 20.05 1.23
N LEU A 58 7.23 21.22 0.97
CA LEU A 58 8.62 21.35 0.50
C LEU A 58 9.63 20.71 1.47
N LYS A 59 9.37 20.79 2.79
CA LYS A 59 10.20 20.12 3.80
C LYS A 59 10.07 18.59 3.74
N LYS A 60 8.86 18.06 3.55
CA LYS A 60 8.62 16.61 3.42
C LYS A 60 9.26 16.04 2.15
N GLU A 61 9.15 16.76 1.04
CA GLU A 61 9.80 16.42 -0.24
C GLU A 61 11.33 16.38 -0.08
N LYS A 62 11.94 17.43 0.50
CA LYS A 62 13.40 17.48 0.74
C LYS A 62 13.90 16.32 1.62
N LYS A 63 13.09 15.89 2.60
CA LYS A 63 13.42 14.77 3.48
C LYS A 63 13.26 13.39 2.80
N LYS A 64 12.69 13.33 1.59
CA LYS A 64 12.33 12.08 0.92
C LYS A 64 11.57 11.15 1.87
N ALA A 65 10.46 11.65 2.43
CA ALA A 65 9.71 11.02 3.50
C ALA A 65 9.27 9.57 3.20
N TYR A 66 9.14 9.25 1.91
CA TYR A 66 8.89 7.90 1.42
C TYR A 66 9.84 7.52 0.27
N ALA A 67 9.84 6.24 -0.08
CA ALA A 67 10.49 5.69 -1.26
C ALA A 67 9.57 4.63 -1.88
N ILE A 68 9.38 4.69 -3.19
CA ILE A 68 8.74 3.60 -3.94
C ILE A 68 9.81 2.54 -4.15
N LEU A 69 9.63 1.36 -3.55
CA LEU A 69 10.56 0.24 -3.71
C LEU A 69 10.26 -0.52 -5.01
N GLU A 70 8.98 -0.76 -5.28
CA GLU A 70 8.49 -1.35 -6.52
C GLU A 70 7.11 -0.80 -6.92
N ASN A 71 6.85 -0.78 -8.22
CA ASN A 71 5.55 -0.44 -8.80
C ASN A 71 5.35 -1.23 -10.10
N THR A 72 5.24 -2.54 -9.97
CA THR A 72 5.05 -3.49 -11.07
C THR A 72 3.66 -4.11 -10.99
N GLU A 73 3.27 -4.88 -12.01
CA GLU A 73 2.00 -5.63 -12.01
C GLU A 73 1.93 -6.73 -10.94
N ASN A 74 3.08 -7.17 -10.42
CA ASN A 74 3.15 -8.25 -9.43
C ASN A 74 3.34 -7.71 -8.02
N ILE A 75 4.09 -6.62 -7.84
CA ILE A 75 4.40 -6.04 -6.53
C ILE A 75 4.33 -4.51 -6.60
N GLN A 76 3.62 -3.92 -5.63
CA GLN A 76 3.64 -2.48 -5.37
C GLN A 76 4.04 -2.24 -3.93
N ALA A 77 5.09 -1.44 -3.70
CA ALA A 77 5.67 -1.28 -2.38
C ALA A 77 6.17 0.15 -2.14
N VAL A 78 5.81 0.70 -0.98
CA VAL A 78 6.24 2.02 -0.53
C VAL A 78 6.81 1.92 0.88
N GLN A 79 8.01 2.45 1.07
CA GLN A 79 8.67 2.57 2.36
C GLN A 79 8.51 3.99 2.91
N PHE A 80 7.95 4.12 4.10
CA PHE A 80 7.82 5.37 4.86
C PHE A 80 8.98 5.48 5.85
N LYS A 81 9.94 6.36 5.57
CA LYS A 81 11.22 6.43 6.30
C LYS A 81 11.07 6.88 7.74
N GLU A 82 10.23 7.90 7.99
CA GLU A 82 10.00 8.43 9.34
C GLU A 82 9.28 7.39 10.22
N LEU A 83 8.36 6.61 9.64
CA LEU A 83 7.61 5.56 10.35
C LEU A 83 8.41 4.25 10.48
N LYS A 84 9.47 4.07 9.68
CA LYS A 84 10.22 2.81 9.54
C LYS A 84 9.31 1.65 9.16
N GLU A 85 8.38 1.93 8.26
CA GLU A 85 7.36 1.00 7.80
C GLU A 85 7.44 0.84 6.29
N THR A 86 7.21 -0.37 5.80
CA THR A 86 7.05 -0.64 4.37
C THR A 86 5.69 -1.28 4.17
N ALA A 87 4.85 -0.65 3.36
CA ALA A 87 3.57 -1.20 2.93
C ALA A 87 3.75 -1.83 1.55
N ILE A 88 3.26 -3.06 1.40
CA ILE A 88 3.51 -3.92 0.24
C ILE A 88 2.19 -4.56 -0.17
N VAL A 89 1.92 -4.54 -1.46
CA VAL A 89 0.86 -5.32 -2.10
C VAL A 89 1.53 -6.32 -3.02
N PHE A 90 1.36 -7.61 -2.70
CA PHE A 90 1.70 -8.73 -3.56
C PHE A 90 0.45 -9.10 -4.36
N HIS A 91 0.40 -8.73 -5.65
CA HIS A 91 -0.66 -9.18 -6.55
C HIS A 91 -0.50 -10.64 -6.95
N LYS A 92 0.73 -11.16 -6.84
CA LYS A 92 1.10 -12.58 -6.95
C LYS A 92 2.18 -12.90 -5.91
N ALA A 93 2.41 -14.19 -5.67
CA ALA A 93 3.58 -14.64 -4.92
C ALA A 93 4.87 -14.02 -5.49
N GLY A 94 5.77 -13.60 -4.61
CA GLY A 94 6.97 -12.88 -5.04
C GLY A 94 7.84 -12.42 -3.88
N THR A 95 8.98 -11.84 -4.21
CA THR A 95 10.00 -11.39 -3.27
C THR A 95 10.29 -9.92 -3.48
N LEU A 96 10.40 -9.17 -2.38
CA LEU A 96 10.79 -7.77 -2.36
C LEU A 96 12.01 -7.58 -1.46
N VAL A 97 13.01 -6.85 -1.95
CA VAL A 97 14.14 -6.39 -1.15
C VAL A 97 13.74 -5.15 -0.35
N LEU A 98 13.71 -5.25 0.98
CA LEU A 98 13.37 -4.16 1.90
C LEU A 98 14.58 -3.27 2.23
N ASP A 99 15.76 -3.88 2.32
CA ASP A 99 17.07 -3.25 2.54
C ASP A 99 18.18 -4.23 2.11
N LYS A 100 19.45 -3.80 2.12
CA LYS A 100 20.61 -4.58 1.65
C LYS A 100 20.66 -6.02 2.17
N ASN A 101 20.21 -6.26 3.40
CA ASN A 101 20.28 -7.56 4.08
C ASN A 101 18.91 -8.11 4.48
N LEU A 102 17.82 -7.52 3.97
CA LEU A 102 16.46 -7.90 4.36
C LEU A 102 15.58 -7.97 3.12
N GLN A 103 15.08 -9.16 2.84
CA GLN A 103 14.08 -9.44 1.82
C GLN A 103 12.87 -10.05 2.48
N ILE A 104 11.71 -9.78 1.91
CA ILE A 104 10.45 -10.42 2.27
C ILE A 104 9.90 -11.16 1.05
N THR A 105 9.51 -12.41 1.25
CA THR A 105 8.87 -13.24 0.24
C THR A 105 7.49 -13.62 0.72
N SER A 106 6.50 -13.49 -0.15
CA SER A 106 5.15 -14.01 0.05
C SER A 106 4.89 -15.16 -0.92
N THR A 107 4.36 -16.27 -0.42
CA THR A 107 3.92 -17.40 -1.26
C THR A 107 2.48 -17.24 -1.77
N PHE A 108 1.81 -16.15 -1.42
CA PHE A 108 0.43 -15.86 -1.78
C PHE A 108 0.22 -14.38 -2.14
N PRO A 109 -0.81 -14.02 -2.93
CA PRO A 109 -1.24 -12.64 -3.10
C PRO A 109 -1.79 -12.07 -1.80
N GLY A 110 -1.33 -10.89 -1.39
CA GLY A 110 -1.71 -10.32 -0.10
C GLY A 110 -1.16 -8.93 0.14
N ILE A 111 -1.66 -8.30 1.19
CA ILE A 111 -1.20 -6.99 1.67
C ILE A 111 -0.37 -7.21 2.92
N VAL A 112 0.84 -6.67 2.94
CA VAL A 112 1.76 -6.80 4.05
C VAL A 112 2.29 -5.43 4.46
N ILE A 113 2.25 -5.13 5.75
CA ILE A 113 2.93 -3.98 6.34
C ILE A 113 4.00 -4.49 7.28
N VAL A 114 5.26 -4.13 7.02
CA VAL A 114 6.41 -4.48 7.86
C VAL A 114 6.91 -3.23 8.57
N SER A 115 7.00 -3.27 9.89
CA SER A 115 7.65 -2.23 10.71
C SER A 115 8.93 -2.77 11.34
N LYS A 116 9.98 -1.95 11.34
CA LYS A 116 11.24 -2.25 12.04
C LYS A 116 11.63 -1.10 12.97
N LYS A 117 11.31 -1.23 14.25
CA LYS A 117 11.56 -0.20 15.27
C LYS A 117 12.48 -0.75 16.35
N ARG A 118 13.65 -0.11 16.54
CA ARG A 118 14.64 -0.45 17.58
C ARG A 118 15.06 -1.94 17.59
N GLY A 119 15.09 -2.59 16.42
CA GLY A 119 15.44 -4.01 16.28
C GLY A 119 14.25 -4.98 16.41
N CYS A 120 13.10 -4.49 16.88
CA CYS A 120 11.84 -5.23 16.93
C CYS A 120 11.14 -5.17 15.57
N PHE A 121 10.62 -6.32 15.13
CA PHE A 121 9.84 -6.45 13.90
C PHE A 121 8.38 -6.66 14.24
N SER A 122 7.51 -5.94 13.54
CA SER A 122 6.09 -6.25 13.49
C SER A 122 5.62 -6.35 12.05
N ILE A 123 4.68 -7.25 11.81
CA ILE A 123 4.08 -7.48 10.51
C ILE A 123 2.56 -7.52 10.67
N ALA A 124 1.85 -6.78 9.84
CA ALA A 124 0.42 -6.98 9.59
C ALA A 124 0.26 -7.63 8.22
N ILE A 125 -0.55 -8.69 8.13
CA ILE A 125 -0.73 -9.50 6.92
C ILE A 125 -2.23 -9.64 6.65
N LEU A 126 -2.66 -9.41 5.42
CA LEU A 126 -4.03 -9.60 4.99
C LEU A 126 -4.05 -10.33 3.65
N GLU A 127 -4.92 -11.34 3.54
CA GLU A 127 -5.28 -12.00 2.28
C GLU A 127 -6.66 -11.48 1.84
N PRO A 128 -6.72 -10.56 0.85
CA PRO A 128 -7.96 -9.84 0.54
C PRO A 128 -8.98 -10.68 -0.24
N THR A 129 -8.59 -11.80 -0.87
CA THR A 129 -9.49 -12.60 -1.70
C THR A 129 -10.39 -13.55 -0.90
N SER A 130 -10.03 -13.83 0.36
CA SER A 130 -10.69 -14.82 1.23
C SER A 130 -10.73 -16.24 0.65
N LYS A 131 -9.84 -16.56 -0.29
CA LYS A 131 -9.81 -17.85 -1.01
C LYS A 131 -8.66 -18.74 -0.61
N ILE A 132 -7.64 -18.18 0.04
CA ILE A 132 -6.43 -18.90 0.42
C ILE A 132 -6.53 -19.17 1.91
N GLU A 133 -6.43 -20.43 2.31
CA GLU A 133 -6.55 -20.82 3.72
C GLU A 133 -5.19 -20.83 4.42
N LYS A 134 -4.11 -21.07 3.68
CA LYS A 134 -2.74 -21.15 4.22
C LYS A 134 -1.75 -20.50 3.29
N GLY A 135 -0.75 -19.85 3.87
CA GLY A 135 0.34 -19.22 3.14
C GLY A 135 1.57 -19.07 4.01
N GLU A 136 2.65 -18.56 3.42
CA GLU A 136 3.91 -18.34 4.12
C GLU A 136 4.48 -16.98 3.76
N ILE A 137 4.98 -16.29 4.79
CA ILE A 137 5.87 -15.14 4.64
C ILE A 137 7.26 -15.55 5.08
N MET A 138 8.27 -15.28 4.25
CA MET A 138 9.67 -15.54 4.58
C MET A 138 10.44 -14.22 4.66
N LEU A 139 11.30 -14.08 5.67
CA LEU A 139 12.20 -12.95 5.83
C LEU A 139 13.65 -13.39 5.87
N THR A 140 14.52 -12.78 5.07
CA THR A 140 15.95 -13.07 5.14
C THR A 140 16.59 -12.38 6.36
N GLY A 141 17.46 -13.10 7.05
CA GLY A 141 18.20 -12.62 8.23
C GLY A 141 17.68 -13.19 9.56
N ASN A 142 18.38 -12.87 10.65
CA ASN A 142 17.99 -13.25 12.01
C ASN A 142 16.84 -12.37 12.52
N VAL A 143 15.63 -12.59 12.02
CA VAL A 143 14.44 -11.84 12.44
C VAL A 143 13.62 -12.70 13.41
N LYS A 144 13.55 -12.29 14.68
CA LYS A 144 12.62 -12.90 15.64
C LYS A 144 11.27 -12.19 15.54
N ILE A 145 10.19 -12.92 15.31
CA ILE A 145 8.81 -12.41 15.35
C ILE A 145 7.96 -13.44 16.10
N GLY A 146 7.35 -13.06 17.21
CA GLY A 146 6.61 -13.98 18.07
C GLY A 146 7.45 -15.19 18.52
N THR A 147 6.87 -16.38 18.41
CA THR A 147 7.52 -17.68 18.70
C THR A 147 8.26 -18.28 17.50
N TYR A 148 8.17 -17.66 16.32
CA TYR A 148 8.75 -18.20 15.10
C TYR A 148 10.27 -18.05 15.12
N SER A 149 10.95 -19.19 14.98
CA SER A 149 12.39 -19.32 15.01
C SER A 149 12.95 -19.72 13.64
N LYS A 150 14.23 -19.37 13.48
CA LYS A 150 15.05 -19.46 12.27
C LYS A 150 15.22 -20.90 11.77
N THR A 151 15.23 -21.06 10.46
CA THR A 151 15.94 -22.14 9.75
C THR A 151 16.82 -21.49 8.68
N ASP A 152 18.12 -21.79 8.68
CA ASP A 152 19.05 -21.45 7.58
C ASP A 152 19.03 -19.98 7.09
N ASN A 153 19.18 -19.06 8.04
CA ASN A 153 19.28 -17.61 7.79
C ASN A 153 18.01 -16.96 7.23
N THR A 154 16.89 -17.68 7.27
CA THR A 154 15.56 -17.20 6.92
C THR A 154 14.61 -17.46 8.09
N SER A 155 13.70 -16.52 8.34
CA SER A 155 12.59 -16.71 9.27
C SER A 155 11.32 -16.94 8.46
N THR A 156 10.74 -18.14 8.55
CA THR A 156 9.48 -18.49 7.89
C THR A 156 8.33 -18.36 8.87
N LEU A 157 7.30 -17.63 8.45
CA LEU A 157 6.07 -17.39 9.19
C LEU A 157 4.93 -18.09 8.44
N PRO A 158 4.55 -19.32 8.83
CA PRO A 158 3.33 -19.93 8.31
C PRO A 158 2.12 -19.12 8.81
N ILE A 159 1.21 -18.84 7.90
CA ILE A 159 0.00 -18.07 8.15
C ILE A 159 -1.20 -18.96 7.86
N ASP A 160 -2.11 -19.06 8.83
CA ASP A 160 -3.40 -19.70 8.67
C ASP A 160 -4.49 -18.62 8.61
N PHE A 161 -5.13 -18.51 7.45
CA PHE A 161 -6.22 -17.58 7.18
C PHE A 161 -7.60 -18.21 7.39
N SER A 162 -7.70 -19.51 7.67
CA SER A 162 -8.98 -20.22 7.77
C SER A 162 -9.94 -19.59 8.79
N GLU A 163 -9.41 -19.12 9.93
CA GLU A 163 -10.15 -18.45 11.00
C GLU A 163 -10.26 -16.92 10.82
N ASN A 164 -9.51 -16.33 9.88
CA ASN A 164 -9.36 -14.89 9.70
C ASN A 164 -9.58 -14.44 8.25
N LYS A 165 -10.56 -15.04 7.56
CA LYS A 165 -10.86 -14.74 6.14
C LYS A 165 -11.19 -13.26 5.98
N GLY A 166 -10.39 -12.55 5.17
CA GLY A 166 -10.54 -11.11 4.93
C GLY A 166 -10.18 -10.20 6.11
N MET A 167 -9.60 -10.75 7.20
CA MET A 167 -9.15 -9.97 8.36
C MET A 167 -7.62 -9.92 8.45
N PRO A 168 -7.05 -8.79 8.90
CA PRO A 168 -5.61 -8.68 9.07
C PRO A 168 -5.12 -9.47 10.29
N ILE A 169 -4.06 -10.23 10.10
CA ILE A 169 -3.32 -10.95 11.14
C ILE A 169 -2.11 -10.10 11.56
N TYR A 170 -1.90 -9.93 12.86
CA TYR A 170 -0.82 -9.13 13.41
C TYR A 170 0.20 -9.99 14.16
N LEU A 171 1.47 -9.84 13.79
CA LEU A 171 2.60 -10.56 14.39
C LEU A 171 3.63 -9.54 14.86
N SER A 172 4.19 -9.71 16.06
CA SER A 172 5.24 -8.84 16.59
C SER A 172 6.28 -9.64 17.36
N SER A 173 7.53 -9.23 17.28
CA SER A 173 8.55 -9.62 18.26
C SER A 173 8.17 -9.07 19.63
N LYS A 174 8.18 -9.92 20.67
CA LYS A 174 8.23 -9.44 22.06
C LYS A 174 9.65 -9.00 22.40
#